data_AF-A0A2E1ZIE2-F1
#
_entry.id   AF-A0A2E1ZIE2-F1
#
_cell.length_a   1.000
_cell.length_b   1.000
_cell.length_c   1.000
_cell.angle_alpha   90.00
_cell.angle_beta   90.00
_cell.angle_gamma   90.00
#
_symmetry.space_group_name_H-M   'P 1'
#
loop_
_entity.id
_entity.type
_entity.pdbx_description
1 polymer ?
#
loop_
_entity_poly.entity_id
_entity_poly.type
_entity_poly.pdbx_seq_one_letter_code
_entity_poly.pdbx_strand_id
1 'polypeptide(L)'
;MKTLAAPSSNSSTAIPKLVFSLACCLLLMLDGAPSDAQNEWENPEAGWLREVLPSADSFSVKQGDPPVFFAYRTDSANNNSQLIGYVFTTPDLPPEEVGFSGPIDMLAGMNLHGQITGVRVLHYLESYKYVRGDFINDSNFTSQFIGKSLEDEFRVSRDIDGMSRATITSWAMSRGLHNAAKRIALAYLPGTAYALEATNESTALQSLRAQSWEDYSSNGFVKELAVPIAGEKDLRFDIAYMGHYRLGELLIGDKDYSNADRTASGLIEDGHMLLIGLHGNTPRLQQLRFGAMQNGILYPNQEDRVVFAGTAKDGKIAGQVQFAVALFIDAAIDISQAFTVLYDTGERRGEFANFVGVEYELAPDILTLIGNQSLQKKSDMNRNVVFVVLFLLALILLILNWPRIRATRNKKKKL
;
A
#
# COMPACT_ATOMS: atom_id res chain seq x y z
N MET A 1 2.44 -70.58 46.12
CA MET A 1 3.72 -71.30 46.04
C MET A 1 3.62 -72.24 44.84
N LYS A 2 4.59 -72.18 43.91
CA LYS A 2 4.75 -72.96 42.66
C LYS A 2 3.94 -72.52 41.41
N THR A 3 4.70 -71.86 40.54
CA THR A 3 4.68 -71.74 39.06
C THR A 3 4.56 -73.05 38.29
N LEU A 4 4.02 -73.02 37.06
CA LEU A 4 4.48 -73.68 35.81
C LEU A 4 3.40 -73.46 34.72
N ALA A 5 3.64 -72.59 33.73
CA ALA A 5 4.21 -72.86 32.41
C ALA A 5 3.27 -73.61 31.44
N ALA A 6 2.97 -72.99 30.29
CA ALA A 6 2.31 -73.60 29.13
C ALA A 6 3.23 -73.48 27.90
N PRO A 7 3.34 -74.52 27.05
CA PRO A 7 4.23 -74.55 25.88
C PRO A 7 3.54 -74.16 24.56
N SER A 8 4.40 -74.03 23.56
CA SER A 8 4.23 -73.62 22.17
C SER A 8 3.53 -74.64 21.24
N SER A 9 2.95 -74.12 20.15
CA SER A 9 2.79 -74.80 18.84
C SER A 9 2.79 -73.72 17.74
N ASN A 10 3.81 -73.71 16.84
CA ASN A 10 3.77 -74.14 15.42
C ASN A 10 2.58 -73.57 14.62
N SER A 11 2.70 -72.98 13.43
CA SER A 11 3.63 -73.26 12.33
C SER A 11 3.68 -72.13 11.29
N SER A 12 4.84 -72.06 10.65
CA SER A 12 5.23 -71.25 9.49
C SER A 12 4.38 -71.50 8.24
N THR A 13 3.99 -70.42 7.55
CA THR A 13 3.75 -70.43 6.10
C THR A 13 4.61 -69.33 5.47
N ALA A 14 5.57 -69.76 4.65
CA ALA A 14 6.48 -68.89 3.91
C ALA A 14 5.82 -68.45 2.58
N ILE A 15 5.80 -67.14 2.32
CA ILE A 15 5.44 -66.55 1.03
C ILE A 15 6.74 -66.13 0.31
N PRO A 16 6.90 -66.35 -1.01
CA PRO A 16 8.19 -66.29 -1.69
C PRO A 16 8.67 -64.84 -1.94
N LYS A 17 9.97 -64.62 -1.70
CA LYS A 17 10.70 -63.34 -1.77
C LYS A 17 10.88 -62.72 -3.17
N LEU A 18 10.11 -63.12 -4.18
CA LEU A 18 10.35 -62.69 -5.57
C LEU A 18 9.47 -61.51 -6.05
N VAL A 19 8.41 -61.15 -5.33
CA VAL A 19 7.50 -60.06 -5.74
C VAL A 19 7.91 -58.70 -5.13
N PHE A 20 8.77 -58.69 -4.11
CA PHE A 20 9.11 -57.46 -3.38
C PHE A 20 10.20 -56.60 -4.07
N SER A 21 10.96 -57.16 -5.01
CA SER A 21 12.08 -56.44 -5.64
C SER A 21 11.66 -55.60 -6.85
N LEU A 22 10.51 -55.87 -7.48
CA LEU A 22 10.03 -55.09 -8.63
C LEU A 22 9.18 -53.88 -8.21
N ALA A 23 8.54 -53.94 -7.03
CA ALA A 23 7.75 -52.84 -6.49
C ALA A 23 8.61 -51.69 -5.92
N CYS A 24 9.82 -51.97 -5.44
CA CYS A 24 10.74 -50.92 -4.96
C CYS A 24 11.39 -50.09 -6.09
N CYS A 25 11.51 -50.64 -7.30
CA CYS A 25 12.06 -49.88 -8.43
C CYS A 25 11.01 -49.01 -9.15
N LEU A 26 9.71 -49.30 -8.99
CA LEU A 26 8.64 -48.48 -9.58
C LEU A 26 8.20 -47.33 -8.65
N LEU A 27 8.58 -47.35 -7.37
CA LEU A 27 8.30 -46.28 -6.40
C LEU A 27 9.43 -45.22 -6.30
N LEU A 28 10.52 -45.38 -7.06
CA LEU A 28 11.63 -44.42 -7.13
C LEU A 28 11.56 -43.50 -8.37
N MET A 29 10.45 -43.51 -9.11
CA MET A 29 10.20 -42.62 -10.25
C MET A 29 9.10 -41.59 -9.97
N LEU A 30 8.73 -41.40 -8.69
CA LEU A 30 8.14 -40.13 -8.26
C LEU A 30 9.30 -39.19 -7.93
N ASP A 31 9.97 -38.71 -8.99
CA ASP A 31 10.67 -37.44 -8.92
C ASP A 31 9.62 -36.43 -8.43
N GLY A 32 9.76 -36.04 -7.16
CA GLY A 32 9.13 -34.82 -6.70
C GLY A 32 9.69 -33.73 -7.59
N ALA A 33 8.86 -33.20 -8.48
CA ALA A 33 9.16 -31.93 -9.13
C ALA A 33 9.58 -30.96 -8.01
N PRO A 34 10.74 -30.29 -8.13
CA PRO A 34 11.05 -29.21 -7.22
C PRO A 34 9.88 -28.22 -7.25
N SER A 35 9.62 -27.57 -6.12
CA SER A 35 8.57 -26.57 -5.95
C SER A 35 8.80 -25.37 -6.88
N ASP A 36 8.46 -25.51 -8.17
CA ASP A 36 8.62 -24.48 -9.20
C ASP A 36 7.79 -23.22 -8.89
N ALA A 37 6.71 -23.37 -8.11
CA ALA A 37 5.81 -22.28 -7.73
C ALA A 37 6.49 -21.15 -6.93
N GLN A 38 7.65 -21.38 -6.31
CA GLN A 38 8.35 -20.38 -5.51
C GLN A 38 9.33 -19.51 -6.34
N ASN A 39 9.64 -19.94 -7.57
CA ASN A 39 10.58 -19.25 -8.47
C ASN A 39 9.90 -18.73 -9.75
N GLU A 40 8.56 -18.77 -9.82
CA GLU A 40 7.78 -18.30 -10.98
C GLU A 40 8.05 -16.83 -11.33
N TRP A 41 8.44 -16.01 -10.35
CA TRP A 41 8.78 -14.60 -10.55
C TRP A 41 10.14 -14.39 -11.25
N GLU A 42 11.06 -15.36 -11.16
CA GLU A 42 12.36 -15.26 -11.85
C GLU A 42 12.18 -15.38 -13.36
N ASN A 43 11.35 -16.32 -13.80
CA ASN A 43 11.07 -16.59 -15.21
C ASN A 43 9.56 -16.79 -15.48
N PRO A 44 8.76 -15.71 -15.47
CA PRO A 44 7.33 -15.77 -15.75
C PRO A 44 7.03 -16.29 -17.16
N GLU A 45 5.96 -17.06 -17.32
CA GLU A 45 5.56 -17.56 -18.64
C GLU A 45 5.23 -16.42 -19.62
N ALA A 46 5.56 -16.61 -20.91
CA ALA A 46 5.29 -15.60 -21.94
C ALA A 46 3.81 -15.24 -22.07
N GLY A 47 2.91 -16.19 -21.78
CA GLY A 47 1.46 -15.92 -21.72
C GLY A 47 1.09 -14.93 -20.62
N TRP A 48 1.79 -14.99 -19.47
CA TRP A 48 1.53 -14.11 -18.34
C TRP A 48 2.00 -12.68 -18.59
N LEU A 49 3.13 -12.50 -19.28
CA LEU A 49 3.59 -11.18 -19.71
C LEU A 49 2.53 -10.50 -20.60
N ARG A 50 1.93 -11.26 -21.53
CA ARG A 50 0.85 -10.77 -22.39
C ARG A 50 -0.44 -10.50 -21.63
N GLU A 51 -0.74 -11.23 -20.57
CA GLU A 51 -1.91 -10.94 -19.74
C GLU A 51 -1.82 -9.59 -19.05
N VAL A 52 -0.66 -9.27 -18.46
CA VAL A 52 -0.49 -8.02 -17.70
C VAL A 52 -0.22 -6.81 -18.58
N LEU A 53 0.22 -7.02 -19.83
CA LEU A 53 0.40 -5.96 -20.83
C LEU A 53 -0.11 -6.43 -22.21
N PRO A 54 -1.44 -6.52 -22.39
CA PRO A 54 -2.06 -7.16 -23.56
C PRO A 54 -1.85 -6.42 -24.88
N SER A 55 -1.42 -5.17 -24.80
CA SER A 55 -1.19 -4.33 -25.98
C SER A 55 0.20 -4.50 -26.61
N ALA A 56 1.05 -5.37 -26.05
CA ALA A 56 2.35 -5.73 -26.61
C ALA A 56 2.27 -6.94 -27.55
N ASP A 57 3.08 -6.87 -28.60
CA ASP A 57 3.26 -7.95 -29.56
C ASP A 57 4.42 -8.87 -29.16
N SER A 58 5.44 -8.32 -28.51
CA SER A 58 6.64 -9.05 -28.05
C SER A 58 7.22 -8.46 -26.77
N PHE A 59 8.05 -9.26 -26.09
CA PHE A 59 8.75 -8.90 -24.85
C PHE A 59 10.23 -9.25 -24.96
N SER A 60 11.10 -8.47 -24.31
CA SER A 60 12.52 -8.83 -24.16
C SER A 60 12.70 -9.97 -23.15
N VAL A 61 13.93 -10.44 -22.98
CA VAL A 61 14.33 -11.13 -21.75
C VAL A 61 14.34 -10.15 -20.57
N LYS A 62 14.24 -10.67 -19.33
CA LYS A 62 14.36 -9.88 -18.10
C LYS A 62 15.76 -9.27 -18.03
N GLN A 63 15.85 -7.95 -17.90
CA GLN A 63 17.14 -7.23 -17.90
C GLN A 63 17.03 -5.85 -17.25
N GLY A 64 18.18 -5.20 -17.03
CA GLY A 64 18.27 -3.86 -16.45
C GLY A 64 18.32 -3.85 -14.92
N ASP A 65 18.31 -2.65 -14.33
CA ASP A 65 18.36 -2.42 -12.88
C ASP A 65 17.44 -1.24 -12.50
N PRO A 66 16.31 -1.47 -11.78
CA PRO A 66 15.75 -2.77 -11.39
C PRO A 66 15.36 -3.63 -12.60
N PRO A 67 15.31 -4.97 -12.49
CA PRO A 67 15.10 -5.85 -13.63
C PRO A 67 13.65 -5.79 -14.18
N VAL A 68 13.52 -5.71 -15.51
CA VAL A 68 12.23 -5.62 -16.22
C VAL A 68 12.23 -6.40 -17.53
N PHE A 69 11.04 -6.74 -18.01
CA PHE A 69 10.79 -7.12 -19.39
C PHE A 69 10.34 -5.87 -20.16
N PHE A 70 11.03 -5.52 -21.24
CA PHE A 70 10.64 -4.45 -22.14
C PHE A 70 9.54 -4.96 -23.06
N ALA A 71 8.42 -4.25 -23.14
CA ALA A 71 7.26 -4.65 -23.93
C ALA A 71 7.15 -3.81 -25.20
N TYR A 72 7.07 -4.46 -26.36
CA TYR A 72 7.10 -3.79 -27.66
C TYR A 72 5.81 -4.03 -28.46
N ARG A 73 5.42 -3.03 -29.25
CA ARG A 73 4.38 -3.13 -30.28
C ARG A 73 5.00 -2.93 -31.65
N THR A 74 4.61 -3.74 -32.61
CA THR A 74 5.09 -3.64 -33.99
C THR A 74 4.22 -2.66 -34.76
N ASP A 75 4.82 -1.62 -35.29
CA ASP A 75 4.16 -0.66 -36.17
C ASP A 75 3.86 -1.33 -37.53
N SER A 76 2.58 -1.44 -37.86
CA SER A 76 2.10 -2.09 -39.08
C SER A 76 2.56 -1.40 -40.37
N ALA A 77 3.01 -0.14 -40.31
CA ALA A 77 3.42 0.63 -41.48
C ALA A 77 4.89 0.38 -41.90
N ASN A 78 5.79 0.11 -40.94
CA ASN A 78 7.23 0.00 -41.18
C ASN A 78 7.87 -1.26 -40.57
N ASN A 79 7.09 -2.09 -39.88
CA ASN A 79 7.54 -3.30 -39.18
C ASN A 79 8.61 -3.03 -38.09
N ASN A 80 8.68 -1.80 -37.57
CA ASN A 80 9.55 -1.45 -36.45
C ASN A 80 8.86 -1.75 -35.11
N SER A 81 9.64 -2.23 -34.15
CA SER A 81 9.17 -2.45 -32.77
C SER A 81 9.34 -1.18 -31.95
N GLN A 82 8.22 -0.63 -31.48
CA GLN A 82 8.17 0.52 -30.58
C GLN A 82 8.01 0.03 -29.13
N LEU A 83 8.81 0.55 -28.21
CA LEU A 83 8.61 0.32 -26.77
C LEU A 83 7.28 0.94 -26.32
N ILE A 84 6.46 0.19 -25.59
CA ILE A 84 5.15 0.64 -25.12
C ILE A 84 4.95 0.50 -23.60
N GLY A 85 5.89 -0.15 -22.91
CA GLY A 85 5.84 -0.31 -21.47
C GLY A 85 6.83 -1.33 -20.94
N TYR A 86 6.63 -1.67 -19.67
CA TYR A 86 7.49 -2.56 -18.89
C TYR A 86 6.63 -3.58 -18.15
N VAL A 87 7.16 -4.77 -17.97
CA VAL A 87 6.61 -5.78 -17.06
C VAL A 87 7.67 -6.12 -16.00
N PHE A 88 7.26 -6.23 -14.74
CA PHE A 88 8.16 -6.46 -13.61
C PHE A 88 7.51 -7.36 -12.57
N THR A 89 8.32 -7.93 -11.68
CA THR A 89 7.83 -8.75 -10.56
C THR A 89 8.20 -8.14 -9.22
N THR A 90 7.27 -8.09 -8.27
CA THR A 90 7.50 -7.45 -6.97
C THR A 90 8.67 -8.01 -6.15
N PRO A 91 9.02 -9.31 -6.19
CA PRO A 91 10.18 -9.82 -5.47
C PRO A 91 11.53 -9.25 -5.94
N ASP A 92 11.61 -8.72 -7.17
CA ASP A 92 12.83 -8.04 -7.65
C ASP A 92 13.07 -6.67 -6.97
N LEU A 93 12.09 -6.16 -6.22
CA LEU A 93 12.08 -4.78 -5.72
C LEU A 93 11.95 -4.72 -4.19
N PRO A 94 12.89 -5.31 -3.43
CA PRO A 94 12.81 -5.35 -1.96
C PRO A 94 12.87 -3.96 -1.31
N PRO A 95 12.22 -3.75 -0.15
CA PRO A 95 11.54 -4.75 0.66
C PRO A 95 10.15 -5.10 0.12
N GLU A 96 9.78 -6.36 0.27
CA GLU A 96 8.45 -6.85 -0.06
C GLU A 96 7.47 -6.58 1.08
N GLU A 97 6.23 -6.23 0.73
CA GLU A 97 5.17 -6.09 1.71
C GLU A 97 4.62 -7.46 2.09
N VAL A 98 4.44 -7.67 3.39
CA VAL A 98 4.04 -8.98 3.93
C VAL A 98 2.53 -9.00 4.18
N GLY A 99 1.86 -9.94 3.50
CA GLY A 99 0.46 -10.30 3.72
C GLY A 99 0.23 -10.97 5.07
N PHE A 100 -0.87 -11.73 5.21
CA PHE A 100 -1.20 -12.30 6.52
C PHE A 100 -0.20 -13.37 6.97
N SER A 101 0.36 -14.16 6.03
CA SER A 101 1.29 -15.25 6.36
C SER A 101 2.62 -15.19 5.62
N GLY A 102 2.82 -14.24 4.70
CA GLY A 102 4.06 -14.08 3.95
C GLY A 102 3.95 -13.02 2.85
N PRO A 103 5.04 -12.77 2.10
CA PRO A 103 5.02 -11.95 0.90
C PRO A 103 4.02 -12.46 -0.14
N ILE A 104 3.61 -11.55 -1.03
CA ILE A 104 2.69 -11.83 -2.13
C ILE A 104 3.39 -11.40 -3.42
N ASP A 105 3.79 -12.39 -4.22
CA ASP A 105 4.55 -12.19 -5.44
C ASP A 105 3.58 -11.84 -6.57
N MET A 106 3.79 -10.70 -7.19
CA MET A 106 2.95 -10.22 -8.28
C MET A 106 3.79 -9.92 -9.52
N LEU A 107 3.25 -10.27 -10.68
CA LEU A 107 3.66 -9.80 -11.99
C LEU A 107 2.78 -8.62 -12.38
N ALA A 108 3.37 -7.50 -12.76
CA ALA A 108 2.63 -6.30 -13.12
C ALA A 108 3.13 -5.70 -14.44
N GLY A 109 2.20 -5.25 -15.26
CA GLY A 109 2.47 -4.47 -16.46
C GLY A 109 2.25 -2.98 -16.19
N MET A 110 3.10 -2.14 -16.78
CA MET A 110 3.01 -0.69 -16.71
C MET A 110 3.30 -0.07 -18.07
N ASN A 111 2.46 0.88 -18.50
CA ASN A 111 2.68 1.60 -19.75
C ASN A 111 3.67 2.78 -19.58
N LEU A 112 4.05 3.42 -20.69
CA LEU A 112 4.97 4.57 -20.67
C LEU A 112 4.42 5.84 -19.98
N HIS A 113 3.15 5.86 -19.60
CA HIS A 113 2.53 6.96 -18.86
C HIS A 113 2.51 6.67 -17.34
N GLY A 114 3.12 5.59 -16.88
CA GLY A 114 3.08 5.22 -15.46
C GLY A 114 1.69 4.74 -15.02
N GLN A 115 0.95 4.06 -15.89
CA GLN A 115 -0.32 3.44 -15.51
C GLN A 115 -0.19 1.92 -15.51
N ILE A 116 -0.76 1.27 -14.51
CA ILE A 116 -0.80 -0.18 -14.42
C ILE A 116 -1.72 -0.73 -15.51
N THR A 117 -1.24 -1.68 -16.30
CA THR A 117 -2.01 -2.30 -17.41
C THR A 117 -2.61 -3.65 -17.06
N GLY A 118 -2.12 -4.28 -15.98
CA GLY A 118 -2.56 -5.58 -15.52
C GLY A 118 -1.69 -6.09 -14.37
N VAL A 119 -2.26 -6.97 -13.55
CA VAL A 119 -1.62 -7.57 -12.38
C VAL A 119 -2.02 -9.04 -12.30
N ARG A 120 -1.02 -9.92 -12.18
CA ARG A 120 -1.20 -11.34 -11.89
C ARG A 120 -0.52 -11.66 -10.56
N VAL A 121 -1.19 -12.42 -9.71
CA VAL A 121 -0.54 -13.05 -8.54
C VAL A 121 0.18 -14.29 -9.02
N LEU A 122 1.47 -14.39 -8.72
CA LEU A 122 2.33 -15.54 -9.04
C LEU A 122 2.31 -16.52 -7.88
N HIS A 123 2.69 -16.03 -6.69
CA HIS A 123 2.83 -16.84 -5.51
C HIS A 123 2.32 -16.10 -4.28
N TYR A 124 1.64 -16.82 -3.40
CA TYR A 124 1.34 -16.31 -2.07
C TYR A 124 1.10 -17.45 -1.08
N LEU A 125 1.52 -17.22 0.16
CA LEU A 125 1.25 -18.08 1.29
C LEU A 125 0.30 -17.35 2.23
N GLU A 126 -0.93 -17.84 2.33
CA GLU A 126 -1.88 -17.39 3.33
C GLU A 126 -2.63 -18.55 3.97
N SER A 127 -2.72 -18.52 5.30
CA SER A 127 -3.51 -19.50 6.07
C SER A 127 -4.97 -19.56 5.61
N TYR A 128 -5.51 -18.46 5.08
CA TYR A 128 -6.89 -18.40 4.60
C TYR A 128 -7.12 -19.17 3.29
N LYS A 129 -6.07 -19.45 2.52
CA LYS A 129 -6.13 -20.26 1.29
C LYS A 129 -6.64 -21.68 1.57
N TYR A 130 -6.29 -22.25 2.73
CA TYR A 130 -6.74 -23.60 3.12
C TYR A 130 -8.26 -23.70 3.33
N VAL A 131 -8.92 -22.60 3.69
CA VAL A 131 -10.35 -22.58 4.01
C VAL A 131 -11.18 -22.02 2.87
N ARG A 132 -10.63 -21.08 2.07
CA ARG A 132 -11.37 -20.38 1.01
C ARG A 132 -10.89 -20.62 -0.42
N GLY A 133 -9.84 -21.41 -0.62
CA GLY A 133 -9.23 -21.57 -1.94
C GLY A 133 -8.51 -20.30 -2.38
N ASP A 134 -8.45 -20.07 -3.69
CA ASP A 134 -7.75 -18.93 -4.29
C ASP A 134 -8.60 -17.65 -4.23
N PHE A 135 -8.86 -17.20 -3.01
CA PHE A 135 -9.74 -16.07 -2.74
C PHE A 135 -9.25 -14.76 -3.38
N ILE A 136 -7.96 -14.64 -3.71
CA ILE A 136 -7.42 -13.45 -4.37
C ILE A 136 -7.89 -13.44 -5.82
N ASN A 137 -7.66 -14.52 -6.56
CA ASN A 137 -8.11 -14.63 -7.95
C ASN A 137 -9.64 -14.66 -8.08
N ASP A 138 -10.35 -15.21 -7.08
CA ASP A 138 -11.82 -15.25 -7.06
C ASP A 138 -12.48 -13.88 -6.78
N SER A 139 -11.75 -12.93 -6.18
CA SER A 139 -12.31 -11.66 -5.69
C SER A 139 -12.33 -10.52 -6.71
N ASN A 140 -11.81 -10.73 -7.92
CA ASN A 140 -11.58 -9.69 -8.93
C ASN A 140 -10.75 -8.49 -8.41
N PHE A 141 -10.02 -8.68 -7.30
CA PHE A 141 -9.31 -7.62 -6.59
C PHE A 141 -8.22 -6.98 -7.46
N THR A 142 -7.44 -7.79 -8.20
CA THR A 142 -6.35 -7.33 -9.07
C THR A 142 -6.83 -6.42 -10.21
N SER A 143 -8.07 -6.60 -10.69
CA SER A 143 -8.65 -5.80 -11.76
C SER A 143 -8.82 -4.33 -11.36
N GLN A 144 -8.91 -4.03 -10.06
CA GLN A 144 -9.01 -2.65 -9.57
C GLN A 144 -7.75 -1.82 -9.89
N PHE A 145 -6.59 -2.46 -10.07
CA PHE A 145 -5.35 -1.75 -10.38
C PHE A 145 -5.25 -1.31 -11.84
N ILE A 146 -6.02 -1.92 -12.75
CA ILE A 146 -5.92 -1.65 -14.18
C ILE A 146 -6.33 -0.20 -14.48
N GLY A 147 -5.44 0.54 -15.14
CA GLY A 147 -5.61 1.95 -15.51
C GLY A 147 -5.24 2.94 -14.41
N LYS A 148 -4.94 2.48 -13.19
CA LYS A 148 -4.53 3.37 -12.10
C LYS A 148 -3.18 3.99 -12.37
N SER A 149 -3.05 5.27 -12.02
CA SER A 149 -1.82 6.03 -12.19
C SER A 149 -0.92 5.83 -10.98
N LEU A 150 0.40 5.85 -11.17
CA LEU A 150 1.35 5.88 -10.04
C LEU A 150 1.32 7.18 -9.23
N GLU A 151 0.59 8.16 -9.74
CA GLU A 151 0.19 9.39 -9.05
C GLU A 151 -0.80 9.09 -7.89
N ASP A 152 -1.65 8.07 -8.02
CA ASP A 152 -2.56 7.62 -6.95
C ASP A 152 -1.76 6.96 -5.79
N GLU A 153 -2.38 6.78 -4.61
CA GLU A 153 -1.70 6.19 -3.44
C GLU A 153 -2.03 4.71 -3.18
N PHE A 154 -2.99 4.15 -3.91
CA PHE A 154 -3.43 2.76 -3.82
C PHE A 154 -3.85 2.36 -2.39
N ARG A 155 -4.41 3.30 -1.62
CA ARG A 155 -4.85 3.03 -0.24
C ARG A 155 -6.10 2.16 -0.24
N VAL A 156 -6.07 1.09 0.56
CA VAL A 156 -7.25 0.26 0.80
C VAL A 156 -8.32 1.07 1.51
N SER A 157 -9.59 0.83 1.18
CA SER A 157 -10.77 1.55 1.67
C SER A 157 -10.91 3.00 1.18
N ARG A 158 -9.93 3.50 0.40
CA ARG A 158 -9.98 4.84 -0.20
C ARG A 158 -9.89 4.77 -1.72
N ASP A 159 -8.84 4.15 -2.23
CA ASP A 159 -8.54 4.02 -3.66
C ASP A 159 -8.81 2.61 -4.18
N ILE A 160 -8.72 1.60 -3.29
CA ILE A 160 -8.89 0.18 -3.57
C ILE A 160 -9.88 -0.42 -2.57
N ASP A 161 -10.91 -1.11 -3.06
CA ASP A 161 -11.82 -1.86 -2.20
C ASP A 161 -11.10 -3.08 -1.62
N GLY A 162 -11.09 -3.20 -0.29
CA GLY A 162 -10.45 -4.31 0.41
C GLY A 162 -11.21 -5.63 0.25
N MET A 163 -10.47 -6.74 0.22
CA MET A 163 -11.06 -8.08 0.28
C MET A 163 -11.65 -8.34 1.66
N SER A 164 -12.91 -8.78 1.69
CA SER A 164 -13.63 -9.08 2.93
C SER A 164 -12.91 -10.11 3.80
N ARG A 165 -12.51 -9.68 5.00
CA ARG A 165 -11.72 -10.45 6.00
C ARG A 165 -10.28 -10.78 5.56
N ALA A 166 -9.76 -10.09 4.56
CA ALA A 166 -8.38 -10.19 4.08
C ALA A 166 -7.76 -8.79 3.96
N THR A 167 -7.96 -7.95 4.99
CA THR A 167 -7.49 -6.55 5.02
C THR A 167 -5.98 -6.46 4.93
N ILE A 168 -5.24 -7.30 5.67
CA ILE A 168 -3.77 -7.32 5.65
C ILE A 168 -3.25 -7.72 4.26
N THR A 169 -3.85 -8.73 3.64
CA THR A 169 -3.56 -9.18 2.27
C THR A 169 -3.79 -8.06 1.26
N SER A 170 -4.95 -7.42 1.34
CA SER A 170 -5.35 -6.33 0.43
C SER A 170 -4.38 -5.17 0.53
N TRP A 171 -4.00 -4.80 1.76
CA TRP A 171 -3.04 -3.73 2.02
C TRP A 171 -1.66 -4.09 1.47
N ALA A 172 -1.15 -5.30 1.74
CA ALA A 172 0.16 -5.74 1.28
C ALA A 172 0.26 -5.76 -0.25
N MET A 173 -0.76 -6.27 -0.94
CA MET A 173 -0.82 -6.25 -2.41
C MET A 173 -0.84 -4.82 -2.96
N SER A 174 -1.71 -3.96 -2.42
CA SER A 174 -1.87 -2.60 -2.94
C SER A 174 -0.59 -1.78 -2.76
N ARG A 175 0.01 -1.83 -1.56
CA ARG A 175 1.24 -1.12 -1.24
C ARG A 175 2.45 -1.69 -1.95
N GLY A 176 2.59 -3.02 -1.97
CA GLY A 176 3.71 -3.71 -2.62
C GLY A 176 3.76 -3.45 -4.13
N LEU A 177 2.61 -3.54 -4.80
CA LEU A 177 2.48 -3.20 -6.22
C LEU A 177 2.86 -1.75 -6.48
N HIS A 178 2.32 -0.82 -5.68
CA HIS A 178 2.56 0.61 -5.84
C HIS A 178 4.03 0.97 -5.69
N ASN A 179 4.66 0.49 -4.62
CA ASN A 179 6.06 0.73 -4.31
C ASN A 179 6.99 0.16 -5.40
N ALA A 180 6.72 -1.06 -5.86
CA ALA A 180 7.47 -1.69 -6.94
C ALA A 180 7.33 -0.89 -8.25
N ALA A 181 6.11 -0.54 -8.64
CA ALA A 181 5.86 0.20 -9.88
C ALA A 181 6.52 1.59 -9.87
N LYS A 182 6.47 2.29 -8.73
CA LYS A 182 7.15 3.59 -8.53
C LYS A 182 8.66 3.49 -8.75
N ARG A 183 9.29 2.43 -8.26
CA ARG A 183 10.73 2.19 -8.46
C ARG A 183 11.07 1.92 -9.92
N ILE A 184 10.24 1.16 -10.65
CA ILE A 184 10.40 0.97 -12.09
C ILE A 184 10.27 2.30 -12.83
N ALA A 185 9.23 3.07 -12.54
CA ALA A 185 8.98 4.35 -13.22
C ALA A 185 10.12 5.35 -13.00
N LEU A 186 10.69 5.40 -11.79
CA LEU A 186 11.87 6.21 -11.49
C LEU A 186 13.09 5.86 -12.35
N ALA A 187 13.32 4.57 -12.60
CA ALA A 187 14.47 4.11 -13.38
C ALA A 187 14.25 4.23 -14.90
N TYR A 188 13.03 4.00 -15.38
CA TYR A 188 12.76 3.77 -16.80
C TYR A 188 11.82 4.78 -17.48
N LEU A 189 11.16 5.67 -16.74
CA LEU A 189 10.27 6.70 -17.31
C LEU A 189 10.80 8.13 -17.08
N PRO A 190 12.07 8.45 -17.40
CA PRO A 190 12.61 9.78 -17.17
C PRO A 190 11.84 10.83 -17.98
N GLY A 191 11.43 11.92 -17.33
CA GLY A 191 10.74 13.04 -17.99
C GLY A 191 9.22 12.94 -18.09
N THR A 192 8.59 11.88 -17.54
CA THR A 192 7.15 11.89 -17.25
C THR A 192 6.82 12.90 -16.15
N ALA A 193 5.56 13.36 -16.06
CA ALA A 193 5.11 14.22 -14.95
C ALA A 193 5.43 13.56 -13.60
N TYR A 194 5.11 12.27 -13.47
CA TYR A 194 5.53 11.42 -12.36
C TYR A 194 7.05 11.47 -12.09
N ALA A 195 7.92 11.27 -13.10
CA ALA A 195 9.36 11.27 -12.86
C ALA A 195 9.92 12.64 -12.48
N LEU A 196 9.34 13.73 -13.00
CA LEU A 196 9.66 15.09 -12.60
C LEU A 196 9.20 15.37 -11.16
N GLU A 197 7.98 14.97 -10.81
CA GLU A 197 7.44 15.02 -9.46
C GLU A 197 8.31 14.20 -8.49
N ALA A 198 8.64 12.97 -8.85
CA ALA A 198 9.47 12.09 -8.05
C ALA A 198 10.92 12.60 -7.95
N THR A 199 11.42 13.38 -8.91
CA THR A 199 12.71 14.09 -8.85
C THR A 199 12.66 15.25 -7.86
N ASN A 200 11.59 16.07 -7.91
CA ASN A 200 11.39 17.17 -6.96
C ASN A 200 11.21 16.65 -5.53
N GLU A 201 10.37 15.63 -5.38
CA GLU A 201 10.20 14.90 -4.14
C GLU A 201 11.51 14.26 -3.67
N SER A 202 12.31 13.67 -4.56
CA SER A 202 13.64 13.16 -4.22
C SER A 202 14.53 14.26 -3.69
N THR A 203 14.47 15.48 -4.24
CA THR A 203 15.25 16.63 -3.78
C THR A 203 14.80 17.10 -2.39
N ALA A 204 13.48 17.22 -2.16
CA ALA A 204 12.92 17.55 -0.85
C ALA A 204 13.31 16.49 0.20
N LEU A 205 13.13 15.20 -0.12
CA LEU A 205 13.51 14.09 0.76
C LEU A 205 15.02 14.01 0.98
N GLN A 206 15.86 14.33 -0.02
CA GLN A 206 17.32 14.38 0.15
C GLN A 206 17.73 15.49 1.11
N SER A 207 17.10 16.67 0.98
CA SER A 207 17.30 17.78 1.92
C SER A 207 16.94 17.39 3.34
N LEU A 208 15.79 16.74 3.54
CA LEU A 208 15.37 16.24 4.85
C LEU A 208 16.31 15.14 5.37
N ARG A 209 16.70 14.19 4.52
CA ARG A 209 17.65 13.13 4.89
C ARG A 209 19.00 13.68 5.37
N ALA A 210 19.44 14.82 4.86
CA ALA A 210 20.70 15.44 5.28
C ALA A 210 20.62 16.07 6.69
N GLN A 211 19.42 16.36 7.19
CA GLN A 211 19.19 17.01 8.48
C GLN A 211 19.18 16.00 9.64
N SER A 212 19.60 16.44 10.82
CA SER A 212 19.48 15.70 12.08
C SER A 212 18.11 15.91 12.74
N TRP A 213 17.81 15.14 13.79
CA TRP A 213 16.60 15.38 14.60
C TRP A 213 16.62 16.77 15.25
N GLU A 214 17.79 17.22 15.71
CA GLU A 214 17.97 18.56 16.29
C GLU A 214 17.73 19.67 15.26
N ASP A 215 18.12 19.46 14.01
CA ASP A 215 17.79 20.37 12.92
C ASP A 215 16.27 20.43 12.68
N TYR A 216 15.59 19.28 12.71
CA TYR A 216 14.13 19.21 12.60
C TYR A 216 13.42 19.94 13.74
N SER A 217 13.91 19.81 14.97
CA SER A 217 13.36 20.57 16.11
C SER A 217 13.61 22.07 15.94
N SER A 218 14.81 22.45 15.48
CA SER A 218 15.23 23.85 15.33
C SER A 218 14.48 24.58 14.21
N ASN A 219 14.21 23.89 13.10
CA ASN A 219 13.46 24.46 11.97
C ASN A 219 11.94 24.31 12.11
N GLY A 220 11.47 23.64 13.16
CA GLY A 220 10.06 23.50 13.48
C GLY A 220 9.33 22.39 12.73
N PHE A 221 10.03 21.54 11.97
CA PHE A 221 9.44 20.34 11.38
C PHE A 221 9.01 19.33 12.47
N VAL A 222 9.82 19.20 13.52
CA VAL A 222 9.45 18.53 14.77
C VAL A 222 9.13 19.62 15.80
N LYS A 223 7.95 19.55 16.42
CA LYS A 223 7.55 20.46 17.51
C LYS A 223 7.42 19.70 18.81
N GLU A 224 8.04 20.20 19.86
CA GLU A 224 7.84 19.68 21.20
C GLU A 224 6.57 20.28 21.83
N LEU A 225 5.74 19.42 22.44
CA LEU A 225 4.62 19.79 23.29
C LEU A 225 4.88 19.29 24.70
N ALA A 226 5.19 20.21 25.61
CA ALA A 226 5.29 19.93 27.04
C ALA A 226 3.89 19.89 27.67
N VAL A 227 3.60 18.84 28.42
CA VAL A 227 2.30 18.66 29.09
C VAL A 227 2.51 18.61 30.61
N PRO A 228 2.27 19.73 31.32
CA PRO A 228 2.43 19.76 32.76
C PRO A 228 1.26 19.01 33.42
N ILE A 229 1.51 17.79 33.88
CA ILE A 229 0.55 17.01 34.66
C ILE A 229 0.99 17.00 36.13
N ALA A 230 0.06 17.27 37.03
CA ALA A 230 0.32 17.21 38.47
C ALA A 230 0.75 15.77 38.87
N GLY A 231 2.00 15.63 39.33
CA GLY A 231 2.60 14.34 39.70
C GLY A 231 3.39 13.64 38.59
N GLU A 232 3.33 14.13 37.34
CA GLU A 232 4.04 13.58 36.18
C GLU A 232 4.80 14.73 35.49
N LYS A 233 5.98 15.07 36.00
CA LYS A 233 6.71 16.30 35.62
C LYS A 233 7.39 16.28 34.24
N ASP A 234 7.36 15.14 33.53
CA ASP A 234 8.21 14.91 32.36
C ASP A 234 7.44 14.49 31.09
N LEU A 235 6.11 14.61 31.06
CA LEU A 235 5.35 14.27 29.86
C LEU A 235 5.57 15.32 28.77
N ARG A 236 6.24 14.90 27.70
CA ARG A 236 6.46 15.71 26.51
C ARG A 236 6.28 14.86 25.26
N PHE A 237 5.83 15.51 24.20
CA PHE A 237 5.58 14.90 22.90
C PHE A 237 6.37 15.59 21.82
N ASP A 238 7.07 14.83 21.00
CA ASP A 238 7.59 15.30 19.71
C ASP A 238 6.51 15.08 18.64
N ILE A 239 6.18 16.13 17.90
CA ILE A 239 5.11 16.13 16.92
C ILE A 239 5.71 16.42 15.55
N ALA A 240 5.46 15.54 14.58
CA ALA A 240 5.85 15.75 13.19
C ALA A 240 4.80 15.20 12.22
N TYR A 241 4.66 15.79 11.05
CA TYR A 241 3.81 15.23 10.01
C TYR A 241 4.46 14.03 9.34
N MET A 242 3.69 12.94 9.16
CA MET A 242 4.17 11.71 8.53
C MET A 242 3.17 11.08 7.56
N GLY A 243 2.15 11.84 7.12
CA GLY A 243 1.13 11.35 6.19
C GLY A 243 1.65 10.97 4.81
N HIS A 244 2.80 11.49 4.41
CA HIS A 244 3.46 11.08 3.18
C HIS A 244 4.34 9.85 3.42
N TYR A 245 4.18 8.77 2.63
CA TYR A 245 4.82 7.49 2.92
C TYR A 245 6.35 7.56 3.03
N ARG A 246 7.04 8.21 2.08
CA ARG A 246 8.51 8.36 2.14
C ARG A 246 8.98 9.23 3.31
N LEU A 247 8.13 10.15 3.77
CA LEU A 247 8.43 10.99 4.92
C LEU A 247 8.31 10.17 6.20
N GLY A 248 7.24 9.38 6.32
CA GLY A 248 7.06 8.46 7.42
C GLY A 248 8.17 7.40 7.50
N GLU A 249 8.53 6.78 6.39
CA GLU A 249 9.67 5.83 6.33
C GLU A 249 10.99 6.51 6.73
N LEU A 250 11.21 7.76 6.32
CA LEU A 250 12.37 8.54 6.75
C LEU A 250 12.36 8.79 8.27
N LEU A 251 11.19 9.11 8.82
CA LEU A 251 11.05 9.47 10.23
C LEU A 251 11.18 8.26 11.16
N ILE A 252 10.46 7.17 10.89
CA ILE A 252 10.33 6.05 11.83
C ILE A 252 10.88 4.71 11.30
N GLY A 253 11.40 4.69 10.08
CA GLY A 253 11.86 3.47 9.42
C GLY A 253 10.75 2.82 8.59
N ASP A 254 11.15 2.01 7.62
CA ASP A 254 10.25 1.36 6.67
C ASP A 254 9.28 0.40 7.36
N LYS A 255 9.80 -0.44 8.26
CA LYS A 255 9.04 -1.47 8.96
C LYS A 255 8.01 -0.87 9.93
N ASP A 256 8.39 0.11 10.74
CA ASP A 256 7.49 0.69 11.73
C ASP A 256 6.41 1.55 11.04
N TYR A 257 6.76 2.26 9.95
CA TYR A 257 5.78 2.98 9.15
C TYR A 257 4.79 2.05 8.44
N SER A 258 5.30 1.00 7.78
CA SER A 258 4.51 -0.05 7.15
C SER A 258 3.51 -0.68 8.14
N ASN A 259 3.94 -0.99 9.36
CA ASN A 259 3.05 -1.52 10.41
C ASN A 259 1.98 -0.53 10.88
N ALA A 260 2.34 0.75 11.08
CA ALA A 260 1.41 1.78 11.48
C ALA A 260 0.34 2.02 10.39
N ASP A 261 0.77 2.18 9.13
CA ASP A 261 -0.09 2.38 7.97
C ASP A 261 -1.05 1.19 7.74
N ARG A 262 -0.54 -0.04 7.89
CA ARG A 262 -1.35 -1.26 7.83
C ARG A 262 -2.42 -1.30 8.90
N THR A 263 -2.06 -0.99 10.14
CA THR A 263 -2.99 -1.01 11.28
C THR A 263 -4.06 0.06 11.10
N ALA A 264 -3.66 1.26 10.65
CA ALA A 264 -4.56 2.36 10.38
C ALA A 264 -5.52 2.07 9.23
N SER A 265 -5.07 1.43 8.15
CA SER A 265 -5.91 1.09 6.99
C SER A 265 -7.11 0.20 7.33
N GLY A 266 -7.03 -0.56 8.43
CA GLY A 266 -8.13 -1.38 8.93
C GLY A 266 -9.09 -0.67 9.90
N LEU A 267 -8.75 0.54 10.36
CA LEU A 267 -9.45 1.24 11.44
C LEU A 267 -9.90 2.66 11.05
N ILE A 268 -9.18 3.32 10.15
CA ILE A 268 -9.27 4.75 9.90
C ILE A 268 -9.42 4.98 8.39
N GLU A 269 -10.54 5.58 7.99
CA GLU A 269 -10.87 5.79 6.57
C GLU A 269 -10.25 7.09 6.02
N ASP A 270 -10.08 8.11 6.87
CA ASP A 270 -9.71 9.46 6.47
C ASP A 270 -8.71 10.15 7.42
N GLY A 271 -8.35 11.39 7.10
CA GLY A 271 -7.52 12.23 7.95
C GLY A 271 -6.05 12.31 7.55
N HIS A 272 -5.31 13.02 8.40
CA HIS A 272 -3.89 13.29 8.22
C HIS A 272 -3.07 12.68 9.35
N MET A 273 -1.97 12.01 9.00
CA MET A 273 -1.18 11.24 9.95
C MET A 273 -0.04 12.10 10.53
N LEU A 274 -0.03 12.24 11.85
CA LEU A 274 1.03 12.86 12.63
C LEU A 274 1.77 11.80 13.44
N LEU A 275 3.08 11.92 13.48
CA LEU A 275 3.95 11.25 14.43
C LEU A 275 3.84 11.94 15.79
N ILE A 276 3.59 11.16 16.83
CA ILE A 276 3.67 11.59 18.22
C ILE A 276 4.73 10.72 18.90
N GLY A 277 5.92 11.28 19.11
CA GLY A 277 7.02 10.66 19.84
C GLY A 277 6.92 10.95 21.34
N LEU A 278 7.03 9.93 22.19
CA LEU A 278 6.80 10.07 23.63
C LEU A 278 8.11 10.02 24.42
N HIS A 279 8.27 10.96 25.33
CA HIS A 279 9.33 10.91 26.33
C HIS A 279 8.79 10.84 27.76
N GLY A 280 9.62 10.37 28.69
CA GLY A 280 9.31 10.32 30.12
C GLY A 280 8.72 8.98 30.58
N ASN A 281 8.12 8.93 31.76
CA ASN A 281 7.49 7.71 32.29
C ASN A 281 6.05 7.65 31.75
N THR A 282 5.81 6.79 30.75
CA THR A 282 4.56 6.77 29.96
C THR A 282 3.57 5.63 30.29
N PRO A 283 3.30 5.21 31.54
CA PRO A 283 2.27 4.20 31.79
C PRO A 283 0.85 4.58 31.35
N ARG A 284 0.59 5.84 30.94
CA ARG A 284 -0.75 6.32 30.59
C ARG A 284 -0.76 7.33 29.45
N LEU A 285 -0.25 6.95 28.27
CA LEU A 285 -0.69 7.63 27.05
C LEU A 285 -2.20 7.48 26.95
N GLN A 286 -2.93 8.59 27.09
CA GLN A 286 -4.39 8.60 27.00
C GLN A 286 -4.77 9.15 25.64
N GLN A 287 -4.92 8.25 24.66
CA GLN A 287 -5.15 8.56 23.25
C GLN A 287 -6.30 9.57 23.04
N LEU A 288 -7.37 9.48 23.84
CA LEU A 288 -8.53 10.38 23.79
C LEU A 288 -8.27 11.82 24.26
N ARG A 289 -7.09 12.11 24.83
CA ARG A 289 -6.74 13.47 25.24
C ARG A 289 -6.14 14.29 24.09
N PHE A 290 -5.80 13.68 22.96
CA PHE A 290 -5.36 14.43 21.79
C PHE A 290 -6.55 15.10 21.09
N GLY A 291 -6.28 16.23 20.47
CA GLY A 291 -7.19 16.91 19.56
C GLY A 291 -6.40 17.86 18.67
N ALA A 292 -7.09 18.50 17.75
CA ALA A 292 -6.54 19.57 16.94
C ALA A 292 -7.50 20.76 16.88
N MET A 293 -6.97 21.95 16.63
CA MET A 293 -7.77 23.15 16.46
C MET A 293 -7.28 23.94 15.25
N GLN A 294 -8.21 24.39 14.41
CA GLN A 294 -7.91 25.26 13.28
C GLN A 294 -9.03 26.29 13.15
N ASN A 295 -8.68 27.57 12.97
CA ASN A 295 -9.63 28.67 12.82
C ASN A 295 -10.68 28.74 13.96
N GLY A 296 -10.28 28.39 15.19
CA GLY A 296 -11.16 28.37 16.36
C GLY A 296 -12.12 27.17 16.45
N ILE A 297 -12.05 26.23 15.50
CA ILE A 297 -12.84 25.00 15.51
C ILE A 297 -12.02 23.90 16.16
N LEU A 298 -12.57 23.25 17.19
CA LEU A 298 -11.99 22.12 17.89
C LEU A 298 -12.38 20.80 17.20
N TYR A 299 -11.38 19.96 16.95
CA TYR A 299 -11.50 18.61 16.41
C TYR A 299 -10.94 17.63 17.46
N PRO A 300 -11.78 17.10 18.37
CA PRO A 300 -11.32 16.15 19.38
C PRO A 300 -10.97 14.80 18.74
N ASN A 301 -9.98 14.11 19.28
CA ASN A 301 -9.63 12.76 18.81
C ASN A 301 -10.75 11.74 19.11
N GLN A 302 -10.91 10.76 18.23
CA GLN A 302 -11.87 9.66 18.38
C GLN A 302 -11.14 8.37 18.81
N GLU A 303 -11.87 7.38 19.37
CA GLU A 303 -11.30 6.21 20.06
C GLU A 303 -10.37 5.31 19.20
N ASP A 304 -10.42 5.44 17.88
CA ASP A 304 -9.78 4.56 16.90
C ASP A 304 -8.72 5.26 16.02
N ARG A 305 -8.44 6.54 16.25
CA ARG A 305 -7.56 7.36 15.39
C ARG A 305 -6.10 7.41 15.85
N VAL A 306 -5.66 6.46 16.68
CA VAL A 306 -4.27 6.35 17.13
C VAL A 306 -3.77 4.92 16.99
N VAL A 307 -2.66 4.74 16.29
CA VAL A 307 -2.01 3.42 16.12
C VAL A 307 -0.55 3.46 16.60
N PHE A 308 -0.04 2.31 17.04
CA PHE A 308 1.35 2.22 17.46
C PHE A 308 2.30 2.39 16.25
N ALA A 309 3.33 3.24 16.40
CA ALA A 309 4.27 3.59 15.35
C ALA A 309 5.72 3.24 15.69
N GLY A 310 5.91 2.26 16.58
CA GLY A 310 7.21 1.67 16.85
C GLY A 310 7.87 2.15 18.14
N THR A 311 9.04 1.56 18.41
CA THR A 311 9.85 1.83 19.63
C THR A 311 11.04 2.75 19.36
N ALA A 312 10.97 3.53 18.27
CA ALA A 312 12.03 4.45 17.86
C ALA A 312 13.41 3.78 17.77
N LYS A 313 13.47 2.62 17.11
CA LYS A 313 14.70 1.85 16.90
C LYS A 313 15.36 2.11 15.54
N ASP A 314 14.64 2.73 14.63
CA ASP A 314 15.08 3.01 13.26
C ASP A 314 14.52 4.37 12.79
N GLY A 315 14.95 4.83 11.62
CA GLY A 315 14.61 6.12 11.05
C GLY A 315 15.28 7.29 11.80
N LYS A 316 14.87 8.52 11.46
CA LYS A 316 15.40 9.74 12.10
C LYS A 316 15.03 9.86 13.58
N ILE A 317 13.93 9.23 14.00
CA ILE A 317 13.48 9.20 15.40
C ILE A 317 14.35 8.28 16.28
N ALA A 318 15.25 7.48 15.70
CA ALA A 318 16.01 6.48 16.43
C ALA A 318 16.74 7.07 17.65
N GLY A 319 16.43 6.52 18.83
CA GLY A 319 17.02 6.95 20.11
C GLY A 319 16.56 8.33 20.63
N GLN A 320 15.66 9.02 19.94
CA GLN A 320 15.15 10.33 20.35
C GLN A 320 14.03 10.22 21.39
N VAL A 321 13.18 9.21 21.25
CA VAL A 321 11.99 8.97 22.09
C VAL A 321 11.94 7.52 22.58
N GLN A 322 11.06 7.19 23.55
CA GLN A 322 10.91 5.81 24.03
C GLN A 322 10.05 4.94 23.10
N PHE A 323 8.97 5.51 22.58
CA PHE A 323 8.15 4.93 21.52
C PHE A 323 7.35 6.05 20.85
N ALA A 324 6.75 5.71 19.71
CA ALA A 324 5.93 6.62 18.95
C ALA A 324 4.55 6.03 18.65
N VAL A 325 3.58 6.92 18.44
CA VAL A 325 2.27 6.58 17.88
C VAL A 325 1.98 7.47 16.67
N ALA A 326 1.15 6.96 15.77
CA ALA A 326 0.59 7.73 14.67
C ALA A 326 -0.81 8.21 15.08
N LEU A 327 -0.99 9.52 15.18
CA LEU A 327 -2.27 10.18 15.42
C LEU A 327 -2.87 10.63 14.09
N PHE A 328 -4.12 10.26 13.83
CA PHE A 328 -4.85 10.68 12.64
C PHE A 328 -5.77 11.84 12.98
N ILE A 329 -5.35 13.06 12.66
CA ILE A 329 -6.19 14.24 12.81
C ILE A 329 -7.32 14.25 11.76
N ASP A 330 -8.40 14.97 12.06
CA ASP A 330 -9.60 15.05 11.23
C ASP A 330 -9.28 15.52 9.80
N ALA A 331 -9.95 14.92 8.80
CA ALA A 331 -9.75 15.22 7.39
C ALA A 331 -10.20 16.63 6.98
N ALA A 332 -11.01 17.30 7.82
CA ALA A 332 -11.44 18.67 7.60
C ALA A 332 -10.35 19.71 7.89
N ILE A 333 -9.25 19.32 8.54
CA ILE A 333 -8.13 20.22 8.83
C ILE A 333 -7.30 20.44 7.57
N ASP A 334 -7.18 21.68 7.14
CA ASP A 334 -6.30 22.06 6.04
C ASP A 334 -4.84 22.13 6.52
N ILE A 335 -4.10 21.05 6.30
CA ILE A 335 -2.68 20.96 6.69
C ILE A 335 -1.76 21.93 5.92
N SER A 336 -2.24 22.60 4.87
CA SER A 336 -1.49 23.67 4.20
C SER A 336 -1.49 24.99 4.96
N GLN A 337 -2.30 25.08 6.02
CA GLN A 337 -2.37 26.21 6.94
C GLN A 337 -1.96 25.76 8.33
N ALA A 338 -1.56 26.73 9.17
CA ALA A 338 -1.27 26.44 10.57
C ALA A 338 -2.50 25.84 11.28
N PHE A 339 -2.23 24.90 12.18
CA PHE A 339 -3.21 24.31 13.10
C PHE A 339 -2.53 24.06 14.45
N THR A 340 -3.31 23.92 15.51
CA THR A 340 -2.79 23.63 16.85
C THR A 340 -3.04 22.17 17.19
N VAL A 341 -2.00 21.43 17.58
CA VAL A 341 -2.17 20.11 18.20
C VAL A 341 -2.38 20.31 19.69
N LEU A 342 -3.43 19.68 20.22
CA LEU A 342 -3.89 19.87 21.59
C LEU A 342 -3.72 18.60 22.42
N TYR A 343 -3.47 18.80 23.71
CA TYR A 343 -3.58 17.76 24.72
C TYR A 343 -4.46 18.25 25.88
N ASP A 344 -5.56 17.53 26.12
CA ASP A 344 -6.51 17.78 27.19
C ASP A 344 -5.86 17.47 28.56
N THR A 345 -5.81 18.48 29.43
CA THR A 345 -5.29 18.38 30.80
C THR A 345 -6.39 18.44 31.86
N GLY A 346 -7.65 18.51 31.44
CA GLY A 346 -8.83 18.52 32.31
C GLY A 346 -9.09 17.19 33.01
N GLU A 347 -9.91 17.23 34.07
CA GLU A 347 -10.27 16.04 34.85
C GLU A 347 -10.99 14.99 34.00
N ARG A 348 -11.89 15.45 33.12
CA ARG A 348 -12.71 14.61 32.24
C ARG A 348 -12.10 14.60 30.84
N ARG A 349 -11.75 13.40 30.37
CA ARG A 349 -11.08 13.18 29.07
C ARG A 349 -12.01 13.54 27.91
N GLY A 350 -11.48 14.28 26.94
CA GLY A 350 -12.16 14.60 25.69
C GLY A 350 -13.11 15.80 25.78
N GLU A 351 -13.20 16.46 26.94
CA GLU A 351 -14.02 17.68 27.10
C GLU A 351 -13.25 18.95 26.72
N PHE A 352 -11.91 18.92 26.72
CA PHE A 352 -11.06 20.08 26.42
C PHE A 352 -11.42 21.33 27.23
N ALA A 353 -11.87 21.16 28.48
CA ALA A 353 -12.14 22.27 29.38
C ALA A 353 -10.84 22.99 29.81
N ASN A 354 -9.75 22.23 29.93
CA ASN A 354 -8.39 22.73 30.08
C ASN A 354 -7.49 21.95 29.12
N PHE A 355 -6.64 22.64 28.39
CA PHE A 355 -5.71 22.00 27.46
C PHE A 355 -4.44 22.81 27.32
N VAL A 356 -3.40 22.13 26.87
CA VAL A 356 -2.19 22.75 26.33
C VAL A 356 -2.12 22.43 24.84
N GLY A 357 -1.41 23.25 24.08
CA GLY A 357 -1.26 23.01 22.65
C GLY A 357 0.01 23.62 22.10
N VAL A 358 0.40 23.13 20.94
CA VAL A 358 1.50 23.67 20.15
C VAL A 358 1.00 23.96 18.75
N GLU A 359 1.34 25.16 18.26
CA GLU A 359 1.08 25.53 16.88
C GLU A 359 2.03 24.76 15.95
N TYR A 360 1.45 24.18 14.92
CA TYR A 360 2.13 23.34 13.94
C TYR A 360 1.78 23.83 12.54
N GLU A 361 2.82 24.06 11.73
CA GLU A 361 2.72 24.50 10.35
C GLU A 361 3.74 23.71 9.53
N LEU A 362 3.30 23.22 8.38
CA LEU A 362 4.17 22.46 7.49
C LEU A 362 5.10 23.40 6.72
N ALA A 363 6.38 23.07 6.75
CA ALA A 363 7.37 23.79 5.95
C ALA A 363 7.05 23.69 4.44
N PRO A 364 7.39 24.70 3.63
CA PRO A 364 7.05 24.72 2.21
C PRO A 364 7.58 23.52 1.42
N ASP A 365 8.75 22.99 1.77
CA ASP A 365 9.33 21.79 1.17
C ASP A 365 8.49 20.53 1.47
N ILE A 366 7.99 20.39 2.71
CA ILE A 366 7.02 19.35 3.08
C ILE A 366 5.68 19.55 2.35
N LEU A 367 5.22 20.80 2.21
CA LEU A 367 4.03 21.10 1.43
C LEU A 367 4.22 20.83 -0.07
N THR A 368 5.43 20.97 -0.63
CA THR A 368 5.68 20.53 -2.00
C THR A 368 5.67 19.01 -2.13
N LEU A 369 6.19 18.31 -1.12
CA LEU A 369 6.14 16.85 -1.04
C LEU A 369 4.69 16.33 -1.00
N ILE A 370 3.81 17.00 -0.24
CA ILE A 370 2.40 16.62 -0.08
C ILE A 370 1.51 17.20 -1.20
N GLY A 371 1.81 18.42 -1.66
CA GLY A 371 0.99 19.21 -2.58
C GLY A 371 0.91 18.62 -3.98
N ASN A 372 1.91 17.82 -4.38
CA ASN A 372 1.77 16.96 -5.57
C ASN A 372 0.56 16.01 -5.44
N GLN A 373 0.19 15.59 -4.23
CA GLN A 373 -1.00 14.75 -3.99
C GLN A 373 -2.32 15.55 -4.00
N SER A 374 -2.33 16.80 -3.52
CA SER A 374 -3.56 17.61 -3.41
C SER A 374 -3.97 18.28 -4.73
N LEU A 375 -2.99 18.64 -5.57
CA LEU A 375 -3.23 19.16 -6.92
C LEU A 375 -3.83 18.09 -7.85
N GLN A 376 -3.40 16.83 -7.72
CA GLN A 376 -3.96 15.68 -8.44
C GLN A 376 -5.42 15.44 -8.07
N LYS A 377 -5.75 15.36 -6.77
CA LYS A 377 -7.14 15.16 -6.29
C LYS A 377 -8.10 16.27 -6.75
N LYS A 378 -7.64 17.52 -6.81
CA LYS A 378 -8.45 18.66 -7.31
C LYS A 378 -8.63 18.61 -8.83
N SER A 379 -7.64 18.12 -9.57
CA SER A 379 -7.71 17.96 -11.03
C SER A 379 -8.67 16.82 -11.45
N ASP A 380 -8.67 15.70 -10.71
CA ASP A 380 -9.54 14.55 -10.98
C ASP A 380 -10.99 14.85 -10.62
N MET A 381 -11.21 15.57 -9.52
CA MET A 381 -12.55 16.07 -9.18
C MET A 381 -13.09 17.00 -10.28
N ASN A 382 -12.27 17.89 -10.82
CA ASN A 382 -12.67 18.75 -11.94
C ASN A 382 -12.95 17.94 -13.22
N ARG A 383 -12.15 16.92 -13.53
CA ARG A 383 -12.38 16.03 -14.68
C ARG A 383 -13.69 15.27 -14.54
N ASN A 384 -13.99 14.71 -13.38
CA ASN A 384 -15.22 13.97 -13.11
C ASN A 384 -16.45 14.88 -13.17
N VAL A 385 -16.37 16.11 -12.64
CA VAL A 385 -17.44 17.11 -12.74
C VAL A 385 -17.70 17.48 -14.20
N VAL A 386 -16.64 17.72 -15.00
CA VAL A 386 -16.78 18.01 -16.43
C VAL A 386 -17.41 16.82 -17.17
N PHE A 387 -17.03 15.59 -16.84
CA PHE A 387 -17.61 14.38 -17.43
C PHE A 387 -19.09 14.22 -17.11
N VAL A 388 -19.49 14.47 -15.86
CA VAL A 388 -20.90 14.42 -15.42
C VAL A 388 -21.72 15.51 -16.12
N VAL A 389 -21.17 16.73 -16.25
CA VAL A 389 -21.83 17.84 -16.96
C VAL A 389 -22.00 17.49 -18.45
N LEU A 390 -20.97 16.97 -19.11
CA LEU A 390 -21.04 16.55 -20.51
C LEU A 390 -22.03 15.39 -20.71
N PHE A 391 -22.08 14.43 -19.80
CA PHE A 391 -23.02 13.32 -19.84
C PHE A 391 -24.48 13.79 -19.70
N LEU A 392 -24.74 14.70 -18.75
CA LEU A 392 -26.06 15.33 -18.59
C LEU A 392 -26.47 16.12 -19.84
N LEU A 393 -25.55 16.88 -20.44
CA LEU A 393 -25.79 17.61 -21.69
C LEU A 393 -26.11 16.68 -22.86
N ALA A 394 -25.38 15.56 -22.98
CA ALA A 394 -25.65 14.54 -23.98
C ALA A 394 -27.02 13.88 -23.77
N LEU A 395 -27.41 13.58 -22.53
CA LEU A 395 -28.72 13.03 -22.19
C LEU A 395 -29.85 14.01 -22.56
N ILE A 396 -29.68 15.29 -22.24
CA ILE A 396 -30.64 16.35 -22.58
C ILE A 396 -30.79 16.47 -24.11
N LEU A 397 -29.68 16.49 -24.85
CA LEU A 397 -29.70 16.53 -26.32
C LEU A 397 -30.39 15.28 -26.90
N LEU A 398 -30.21 14.12 -26.29
CA LEU A 398 -30.82 12.86 -26.73
C LEU A 398 -32.34 12.85 -26.46
N ILE A 399 -32.79 13.40 -25.33
CA ILE A 399 -34.21 13.59 -25.01
C ILE A 399 -34.85 14.60 -25.96
N LEU A 400 -34.20 15.73 -26.22
CA LEU A 400 -34.70 16.78 -27.12
C LEU A 400 -34.80 16.30 -28.57
N ASN A 401 -33.86 15.47 -29.04
CA ASN A 401 -33.89 14.90 -30.38
C ASN A 401 -34.68 13.58 -30.48
N TRP A 402 -35.16 13.01 -29.38
CA TRP A 402 -35.94 11.77 -29.36
C TRP A 402 -37.15 11.79 -30.32
N PRO A 403 -37.93 12.88 -30.43
CA PRO A 403 -39.05 12.96 -31.38
C PRO A 403 -38.59 12.85 -32.84
N ARG A 404 -37.44 13.47 -33.19
CA ARG A 404 -36.86 13.44 -34.54
C ARG A 404 -36.29 12.07 -34.89
N ILE A 405 -35.62 11.41 -33.95
CA ILE A 405 -35.08 10.04 -34.11
C ILE A 405 -36.23 9.03 -34.30
N ARG A 406 -37.36 9.22 -33.62
CA ARG A 406 -38.55 8.36 -33.77
C ARG A 406 -39.23 8.56 -35.13
N ALA A 407 -39.26 9.79 -35.64
CA ALA A 407 -39.83 10.11 -36.95
C ALA A 407 -39.03 9.51 -38.13
N THR A 408 -37.70 9.50 -38.05
CA THR A 408 -36.84 8.87 -39.08
C THR A 408 -36.92 7.34 -39.05
N ARG A 409 -37.10 6.74 -37.88
CA ARG A 409 -37.27 5.27 -37.73
C ARG A 409 -38.61 4.77 -38.27
N ASN A 410 -39.68 5.57 -38.16
CA ASN A 410 -40.99 5.23 -38.74
C ASN A 410 -41.05 5.39 -40.27
N LYS A 411 -40.24 6.28 -40.87
CA LYS A 411 -40.13 6.38 -42.34
C LYS A 411 -39.43 5.17 -42.96
N LYS A 412 -38.46 4.54 -42.28
CA LYS A 412 -37.77 3.33 -42.77
C LYS A 412 -38.60 2.04 -42.66
N LYS A 413 -39.71 2.01 -41.92
CA LYS A 413 -40.62 0.86 -41.84
C LYS A 413 -41.79 0.89 -42.85
N LYS A 414 -41.86 1.93 -43.69
CA LYS A 414 -42.90 2.12 -44.71
C LYS A 414 -42.36 2.03 -46.16
N LEU A 415 -41.15 1.52 -46.32
CA LEU A 415 -40.58 1.14 -47.62
C LEU A 415 -40.42 -0.38 -47.67
#